data_AF-A0A258W550-F1
#
_entry.id   AF-A0A258W550-F1
#
_cell.length_a   1.000
_cell.length_b   1.000
_cell.length_c   1.000
_cell.angle_alpha   90.00
_cell.angle_beta   90.00
_cell.angle_gamma   90.00
#
_symmetry.space_group_name_H-M   'P 1'
#
loop_
_entity.id
_entity.type
_entity.pdbx_description
1 polymer ?
#
loop_
_entity_poly.entity_id
_entity_poly.type
_entity_poly.pdbx_seq_one_letter_code
_entity_poly.pdbx_strand_id
1 'polypeptide(L)' 'MKSLFYKNNRGQLIVEYVLLLSIAAVVSAIVVSKLASRDPDSPGAIVSGWSKVVQSIGTDVVDDCLKPSCPN' A
#
# COMPACT_ATOMS: atom_id res chain seq x y z
N MET A 1 32.76 -6.51 -41.16
CA MET A 1 33.69 -6.57 -40.02
C MET A 1 32.97 -6.06 -38.77
N LYS A 2 32.69 -6.96 -37.83
CA LYS A 2 32.00 -6.68 -36.56
C LYS A 2 33.03 -6.06 -35.62
N SER A 3 32.99 -4.74 -35.43
CA SER A 3 33.84 -4.09 -34.42
C SER A 3 33.26 -4.36 -33.04
N LEU A 4 33.80 -5.37 -32.37
CA LEU A 4 33.56 -5.65 -30.96
C LEU A 4 34.32 -4.64 -30.12
N PHE A 5 33.73 -3.46 -29.93
CA PHE A 5 34.15 -2.53 -28.88
C PHE A 5 33.72 -3.11 -27.53
N TYR A 6 34.59 -3.89 -26.87
CA TYR A 6 34.44 -4.15 -25.44
C TYR A 6 34.76 -2.87 -24.67
N LYS A 7 33.75 -2.03 -24.49
CA LYS A 7 33.83 -0.76 -23.76
C LYS A 7 33.81 -1.09 -22.26
N ASN A 8 34.84 -0.69 -21.52
CA ASN A 8 34.92 -0.91 -20.07
C ASN A 8 33.86 -0.04 -19.35
N ASN A 9 32.65 -0.57 -19.23
CA ASN A 9 31.44 0.15 -18.80
C ASN A 9 31.15 0.02 -17.30
N ARG A 10 32.11 -0.40 -16.46
CA ARG A 10 31.85 -0.66 -15.02
C ARG A 10 31.27 0.56 -14.29
N GLY A 11 31.75 1.77 -14.62
CA GLY A 11 31.21 3.02 -14.05
C GLY A 11 29.80 3.34 -14.56
N GLN A 12 29.54 3.13 -15.85
CA GLN A 12 28.22 3.35 -16.45
C GLN A 12 27.17 2.36 -15.91
N LEU A 13 27.58 1.11 -15.67
CA LEU A 13 26.71 0.08 -15.09
C LEU A 13 26.24 0.47 -13.69
N ILE A 14 27.14 0.98 -12.84
CA ILE A 14 26.79 1.41 -11.48
C ILE A 14 25.78 2.57 -11.53
N VAL A 15 26.00 3.55 -12.41
CA VAL A 15 25.08 4.69 -12.58
C VAL A 15 23.71 4.23 -13.06
N GLU A 16 23.65 3.29 -14.00
CA GLU A 16 22.40 2.71 -14.50
C GLU A 16 21.63 1.97 -13.40
N TYR A 17 22.31 1.16 -12.58
CA TYR A 17 21.68 0.49 -11.45
C TYR A 17 21.15 1.47 -10.41
N VAL A 18 21.90 2.54 -10.10
CA VAL A 18 21.44 3.57 -9.16
C VAL A 18 20.24 4.33 -9.73
N LEU A 19 20.25 4.63 -11.03
CA LEU A 19 19.12 5.26 -11.71
C LEU A 19 17.86 4.38 -11.62
N LEU A 20 17.97 3.11 -12.00
CA LEU A 20 16.86 2.16 -11.92
C LEU A 20 16.35 1.98 -10.48
N LEU A 21 17.26 1.92 -9.51
CA LEU A 21 16.90 1.82 -8.09
C LEU A 21 16.16 3.07 -7.62
N SER A 22 16.61 4.27 -8.02
CA SER A 22 15.93 5.52 -7.66
C SER A 22 14.51 5.59 -8.24
N ILE A 23 14.33 5.15 -9.49
CA ILE A 23 13.03 5.08 -10.13
C ILE A 23 12.12 4.10 -9.37
N ALA A 24 12.64 2.91 -9.04
CA ALA A 24 11.89 1.91 -8.27
C ALA A 24 11.49 2.44 -6.88
N ALA A 25 12.36 3.20 -6.20
CA ALA A 25 12.07 3.83 -4.92
C ALA A 25 10.95 4.89 -5.05
N VAL A 26 10.99 5.73 -6.10
CA VAL A 26 9.94 6.73 -6.37
C VAL A 26 8.59 6.07 -6.63
N VAL A 27 8.55 5.03 -7.48
CA VAL A 27 7.32 4.28 -7.75
C VAL A 27 6.77 3.66 -6.46
N SER A 28 7.65 3.06 -5.65
CA SER A 28 7.26 2.48 -4.36
C SER A 28 6.68 3.54 -3.41
N ALA A 29 7.29 4.73 -3.34
CA ALA A 29 6.79 5.83 -2.51
C ALA A 29 5.39 6.29 -2.94
N ILE A 30 5.12 6.38 -4.24
CA ILE A 30 3.80 6.74 -4.76
C ILE A 30 2.75 5.69 -4.35
N VAL A 31 3.07 4.41 -4.54
CA VAL A 31 2.17 3.31 -4.19
C VAL A 31 1.85 3.32 -2.68
N VAL A 32 2.88 3.42 -1.84
CA VAL A 32 2.70 3.47 -0.37
C VAL A 32 1.89 4.69 0.04
N SER A 33 2.12 5.86 -0.59
CA SER A 33 1.36 7.07 -0.31
C SER A 33 -0.13 6.91 -0.61
N LYS A 34 -0.49 6.19 -1.67
CA LYS A 34 -1.90 5.91 -2.01
C LYS A 34 -2.53 4.83 -1.13
N LEU A 35 -1.76 3.84 -0.69
CA LEU A 35 -2.26 2.75 0.15
C LEU A 35 -2.45 3.18 1.61
N ALA A 36 -1.51 3.95 2.14
CA ALA A 36 -1.42 4.29 3.56
C ALA A 36 -1.70 5.78 3.86
N SER A 37 -2.25 6.53 2.90
CA SER A 37 -2.70 7.91 3.12
C SER A 37 -3.62 8.00 4.34
N ARG A 38 -3.36 8.99 5.20
CA ARG A 38 -4.19 9.32 6.37
C ARG A 38 -4.94 10.64 6.19
N ASP A 39 -4.98 11.13 4.95
CA ASP A 39 -5.77 12.29 4.59
C ASP A 39 -7.26 12.02 4.86
N PRO A 40 -7.98 12.93 5.54
CA PRO A 40 -9.39 12.72 5.90
C PRO A 40 -10.33 12.76 4.68
N ASP A 41 -9.98 13.52 3.65
CA ASP A 41 -10.79 13.66 2.43
C ASP A 41 -10.48 12.54 1.42
N SER A 42 -9.27 11.98 1.49
CA SER A 42 -8.81 10.90 0.60
C SER A 42 -8.03 9.79 1.35
N PRO A 43 -8.73 9.01 2.19
CA PRO A 43 -8.09 7.96 2.98
C PRO A 43 -7.53 6.86 2.09
N GLY A 44 -6.35 6.36 2.46
CA GLY A 44 -5.69 5.29 1.74
C GLY A 44 -6.50 4.00 1.74
N ALA A 45 -6.27 3.13 0.76
CA ALA A 45 -7.01 1.86 0.61
C ALA A 45 -6.92 0.97 1.88
N ILE A 46 -5.76 0.94 2.53
CA ILE A 46 -5.58 0.15 3.76
C ILE A 46 -6.36 0.79 4.92
N VAL A 47 -6.26 2.11 5.07
CA VAL A 47 -6.92 2.85 6.16
C VAL A 47 -8.44 2.76 6.04
N SER A 48 -8.97 2.93 4.83
CA SER A 48 -10.41 2.78 4.56
C SER A 48 -10.90 1.35 4.78
N GLY A 49 -10.11 0.34 4.39
CA GLY A 49 -10.40 -1.07 4.67
C GLY A 49 -10.50 -1.36 6.18
N TRP A 50 -9.51 -0.93 6.95
CA TRP A 50 -9.53 -1.10 8.41
C TRP A 50 -10.67 -0.32 9.08
N SER A 51 -10.96 0.90 8.62
CA SER A 51 -12.07 1.69 9.15
C SER A 51 -13.41 0.96 9.00
N LYS A 52 -13.64 0.30 7.87
CA LYS A 52 -14.85 -0.53 7.64
C LYS A 52 -14.94 -1.71 8.59
N VAL A 53 -13.82 -2.40 8.85
CA VAL A 53 -13.77 -3.52 9.80
C VAL A 53 -14.10 -3.04 11.21
N VAL A 54 -13.47 -1.95 11.65
CA VAL A 54 -13.72 -1.35 12.97
C VAL A 54 -15.18 -0.91 13.09
N GLN A 55 -15.75 -0.30 12.05
CA GLN A 55 -17.15 0.07 12.02
C GLN A 55 -18.06 -1.16 12.14
N SER A 56 -17.79 -2.22 11.36
CA SER A 56 -18.56 -3.47 11.42
C SER A 56 -18.57 -4.10 12.81
N ILE A 57 -17.45 -4.06 13.53
CA ILE A 57 -17.35 -4.57 14.91
C ILE A 57 -18.05 -3.63 15.89
N GLY A 58 -17.86 -2.32 15.73
CA GLY A 58 -18.48 -1.31 16.59
C GLY A 58 -20.00 -1.23 16.46
N THR A 59 -20.55 -1.64 15.31
CA THR A 59 -21.98 -1.78 15.06
C THR A 59 -22.53 -3.17 15.37
N ASP A 60 -21.71 -4.07 15.92
CA ASP A 60 -22.18 -5.36 16.45
C ASP A 60 -22.95 -5.09 17.74
N VAL A 61 -24.23 -4.77 17.57
CA VAL A 61 -25.17 -4.56 18.67
C VAL A 61 -25.42 -5.94 19.28
N VAL A 62 -25.25 -6.07 20.59
CA VAL A 62 -25.73 -7.24 21.31
C VAL A 62 -27.20 -7.44 20.96
N ASP A 63 -27.55 -8.64 20.49
CA ASP A 63 -28.95 -9.00 20.27
C ASP A 63 -29.72 -8.62 21.54
N ASP A 64 -30.80 -7.84 21.38
CA ASP A 64 -31.74 -7.43 22.45
C ASP A 64 -32.39 -8.65 23.16
N CYS A 65 -31.99 -9.88 22.80
CA CYS A 65 -32.43 -11.14 23.38
C CYS A 65 -31.74 -11.49 24.73
N LEU A 66 -30.99 -10.57 25.34
CA LEU A 66 -30.54 -10.70 26.73
C LEU A 66 -31.75 -10.50 27.69
N LYS A 67 -32.48 -11.61 27.88
CA LYS A 67 -33.53 -11.95 28.87
C LYS A 67 -33.85 -10.94 30.01
N PRO A 68 -35.13 -10.90 30.46
CA PRO A 68 -35.87 -12.13 30.79
C PRO A 68 -36.95 -12.59 29.81
N SER A 69 -37.18 -11.96 28.66
CA SER A 69 -38.25 -12.41 27.77
C SER A 69 -37.98 -12.16 26.28
N CYS A 70 -37.66 -13.23 25.57
CA CYS A 70 -37.87 -13.32 24.12
C CYS A 70 -39.29 -13.88 23.90
N PRO A 71 -40.10 -13.32 22.99
CA PRO A 71 -41.38 -13.92 22.59
C PRO A 71 -41.14 -15.25 21.83
N ASN A 72 -42.01 -16.24 22.09
CA ASN A 72 -41.99 -17.55 21.43
C ASN A 72 -42.24 -17.45 19.93
#